data_AF-A0A850J7P4-F1
#
_entry.id   AF-A0A850J7P4-F1
#
_cell.length_a   1.000
_cell.length_b   1.000
_cell.length_c   1.000
_cell.angle_alpha   90.00
_cell.angle_beta   90.00
_cell.angle_gamma   90.00
#
_symmetry.space_group_name_H-M   'P 1'
#
loop_
_entity.id
_entity.type
_entity.pdbx_description
1 polymer ?
#
loop_
_entity_poly.entity_id
_entity_poly.type
_entity_poly.pdbx_seq_one_letter_code
_entity_poly.pdbx_strand_id
1 'polypeptide(L)' 'MPAWKDDPAVVTCGHRPDHRARPAEAVLRWSRRLLDPALRDAVEAMPGEAARIAAYHFGWRDERGRPASG' A
#
# COMPACT_ATOMS: atom_id res chain seq x y z
N MET A 1 21.24 -10.26 8.54
CA MET A 1 20.26 -11.10 7.79
C MET A 1 19.03 -11.23 8.67
N PRO A 2 17.86 -10.65 8.33
CA PRO A 2 16.80 -10.52 9.32
C PRO A 2 16.07 -11.86 9.52
N ALA A 3 15.93 -12.23 10.80
CA ALA A 3 15.43 -13.49 11.35
C ALA A 3 13.93 -13.77 11.16
N TRP A 4 13.29 -13.15 10.16
CA TRP A 4 11.86 -13.33 9.88
C TRP A 4 11.57 -14.52 8.97
N LYS A 5 12.59 -15.14 8.38
CA LYS A 5 12.43 -16.33 7.52
C LYS A 5 12.12 -17.61 8.30
N ASP A 6 12.41 -17.63 9.60
CA ASP A 6 12.36 -18.84 10.44
C ASP A 6 11.21 -18.82 11.47
N ASP A 7 10.24 -17.91 11.35
CA ASP A 7 9.10 -17.84 12.27
C ASP A 7 8.05 -18.95 11.93
N PRO A 8 7.75 -19.90 12.85
CA PRO A 8 6.74 -20.92 12.64
C PRO A 8 5.29 -20.38 12.56
N ALA A 9 5.06 -19.11 12.92
CA ALA A 9 3.78 -18.43 12.73
C ALA A 9 3.57 -17.90 11.29
N VAL A 10 4.57 -18.02 10.41
CA VAL A 10 4.31 -17.95 8.97
C VAL A 10 3.51 -19.19 8.62
N VAL A 11 2.19 -19.06 8.68
CA VAL A 11 1.24 -20.10 8.30
C VAL A 11 1.65 -20.60 6.91
N THR A 12 2.34 -21.74 6.86
CA THR A 12 2.52 -22.49 5.63
C THR A 12 1.16 -23.12 5.38
N CYS A 13 0.23 -22.32 4.85
CA CYS A 13 -0.94 -22.89 4.22
C CYS A 13 -0.40 -23.89 3.22
N GLY A 14 -0.72 -25.17 3.36
CA GLY A 14 -0.38 -26.24 2.41
C GLY A 14 -1.02 -26.04 1.03
N HIS A 15 -1.31 -24.79 0.66
CA HIS A 15 -1.67 -24.36 -0.67
C HIS A 15 -0.46 -24.59 -1.56
N ARG A 16 -0.48 -25.73 -2.25
CA ARG A 16 0.31 -25.92 -3.47
C ARG A 16 -0.16 -24.80 -4.40
N PRO A 17 0.71 -23.84 -4.80
CA PRO A 17 0.28 -22.72 -5.61
C PRO A 17 -0.33 -23.28 -6.89
N ASP A 18 -1.63 -23.04 -7.09
CA ASP A 18 -2.24 -23.31 -8.38
C ASP A 18 -1.44 -22.49 -9.41
N HIS A 19 -0.87 -23.17 -10.41
CA HIS A 19 -0.10 -22.51 -11.47
C HIS A 19 -0.93 -21.50 -12.28
N ARG A 20 -2.27 -21.53 -12.12
CA ARG A 20 -3.21 -20.54 -12.67
C ARG A 20 -3.45 -19.34 -11.75
N ALA A 21 -3.14 -19.44 -10.45
CA ALA A 21 -3.29 -18.33 -9.53
C ALA A 21 -2.26 -17.24 -9.83
N ARG A 22 -2.70 -15.98 -9.79
CA ARG A 22 -1.80 -14.84 -9.98
C ARG A 22 -0.78 -14.79 -8.83
N PRO A 23 0.50 -14.47 -9.10
CA PRO A 23 1.47 -14.23 -8.04
C PRO A 23 0.97 -13.15 -7.07
N ALA A 24 1.26 -13.29 -5.77
CA ALA A 24 0.82 -12.35 -4.74
C ALA A 24 1.23 -10.90 -5.08
N GLU A 25 2.46 -10.69 -5.54
CA GLU A 25 2.95 -9.40 -6.01
C GLU A 25 2.09 -8.82 -7.14
N ALA A 26 1.70 -9.65 -8.11
CA ALA A 26 0.89 -9.23 -9.24
C ALA A 26 -0.52 -8.83 -8.81
N VAL A 27 -1.10 -9.50 -7.82
CA VAL A 27 -2.39 -9.13 -7.21
C VAL A 27 -2.25 -7.81 -6.48
N LEU A 28 -1.28 -7.68 -5.57
CA LEU A 28 -1.07 -6.46 -4.79
C LEU A 28 -0.80 -5.23 -5.65
N ARG A 29 0.02 -5.37 -6.70
CA ARG A 29 0.30 -4.30 -7.67
C ARG A 29 -0.97 -3.87 -8.41
N TRP A 30 -1.82 -4.82 -8.79
CA TRP A 30 -3.08 -4.53 -9.46
C TRP A 30 -4.07 -3.86 -8.52
N SER A 31 -4.25 -4.37 -7.31
CA SER A 31 -5.12 -3.76 -6.31
C SER A 31 -4.71 -2.32 -6.01
N ARG A 32 -3.40 -2.07 -5.89
CA ARG A 32 -2.88 -0.71 -5.67
C ARG A 32 -3.22 0.24 -6.81
N ARG A 33 -3.00 -0.17 -8.06
CA ARG A 33 -3.38 0.64 -9.23
C ARG A 33 -4.88 0.96 -9.30
N LEU A 34 -5.73 0.08 -8.78
CA LEU A 34 -7.17 0.33 -8.72
C LEU A 34 -7.55 1.29 -7.58
N LEU A 35 -6.88 1.18 -6.43
CA LEU A 35 -7.21 1.97 -5.24
C LEU A 35 -6.60 3.37 -5.25
N ASP A 36 -5.40 3.53 -5.81
CA ASP A 36 -4.65 4.79 -5.72
C ASP A 36 -5.45 6.01 -6.24
N PRO A 37 -6.18 5.95 -7.38
CA PRO A 37 -6.96 7.10 -7.86
C PRO A 37 -8.12 7.45 -6.92
N ALA A 38 -8.91 6.45 -6.52
CA ALA A 38 -10.05 6.68 -5.62
C ALA A 38 -9.60 7.16 -4.23
N LEU A 39 -8.45 6.70 -3.75
CA LEU A 39 -7.85 7.16 -2.50
C LEU A 39 -7.39 8.62 -2.60
N ARG A 40 -6.78 9.00 -3.73
CA ARG A 40 -6.39 10.40 -3.99
C ARG A 40 -7.61 11.32 -3.99
N ASP A 41 -8.66 10.95 -4.72
CA ASP A 41 -9.91 11.71 -4.80
C ASP A 41 -10.56 11.86 -3.40
N ALA A 42 -10.58 10.78 -2.62
CA ALA A 42 -11.14 10.81 -1.27
C ALA A 42 -10.35 11.75 -0.33
N VAL A 43 -9.02 11.79 -0.43
CA VAL A 43 -8.17 12.70 0.35
C VAL A 43 -8.37 14.15 -0.09
N GLU A 44 -8.51 14.41 -1.39
CA GLU A 44 -8.76 15.76 -1.92
C GLU A 44 -10.12 16.32 -1.51
N ALA A 45 -11.12 15.46 -1.31
CA ALA A 45 -12.45 15.87 -0.86
C ALA A 45 -12.53 16.20 0.65
N MET A 46 -11.48 15.95 1.43
CA MET A 46 -11.47 16.22 2.87
C MET A 46 -11.33 17.73 3.18
N PRO A 47 -11.78 18.20 4.36
CA PRO A 47 -11.45 19.54 4.83
C PRO A 47 -9.93 19.79 4.87
N GLY A 48 -9.51 21.02 4.58
CA GLY A 48 -8.11 21.33 4.23
C GLY A 48 -7.04 20.79 5.20
N GLU A 49 -7.24 20.89 6.52
CA GLU A 49 -6.29 20.33 7.50
C GLU A 49 -6.19 18.80 7.42
N ALA A 50 -7.33 18.12 7.35
CA ALA A 50 -7.39 16.67 7.26
C ALA A 50 -6.75 16.16 5.94
N ALA A 51 -7.01 16.84 4.83
CA ALA A 51 -6.39 16.54 3.54
C ALA A 51 -4.85 16.67 3.60
N ARG A 52 -4.34 17.73 4.26
CA ARG A 52 -2.89 17.96 4.42
C ARG A 52 -2.23 16.88 5.27
N ILE A 53 -2.83 16.55 6.41
CA ILE A 53 -2.33 15.51 7.32
C ILE A 53 -2.30 14.16 6.60
N ALA A 54 -3.40 13.78 5.93
CA ALA A 54 -3.49 12.54 5.17
C ALA A 54 -2.43 12.48 4.06
N ALA A 55 -2.27 13.53 3.25
CA ALA A 55 -1.29 13.58 2.18
C ALA A 55 0.17 13.47 2.68
N TYR A 56 0.48 14.04 3.86
CA TYR A 56 1.77 13.87 4.51
C TYR A 56 1.99 12.42 4.96
N HIS A 57 1.01 11.79 5.59
CA HIS A 57 1.11 10.39 6.04
C HIS A 57 1.25 9.40 4.88
N PHE A 58 0.61 9.68 3.74
CA PHE A 58 0.80 8.89 2.52
C PHE A 58 2.13 9.16 1.80
N GLY A 59 2.96 10.08 2.31
CA GLY A 59 4.23 10.45 1.68
C GLY A 59 4.09 11.24 0.38
N TRP A 60 2.87 11.72 0.08
CA TRP A 60 2.58 12.49 -1.13
C TRP A 60 3.02 13.94 -1.00
N ARG A 61 3.12 14.44 0.24
CA ARG A 61 3.66 15.75 0.58
C ARG A 61 4.69 15.65 1.69
N ASP A 62 5.69 16.51 1.65
CA ASP A 62 6.69 16.65 2.70
C ASP A 62 6.18 17.50 3.88
N GLU A 63 7.03 17.73 4.88
CA GLU A 63 6.70 18.53 6.08
C GLU A 63 6.36 19.99 5.78
N ARG A 64 6.72 20.47 4.58
CA ARG A 64 6.42 21.82 4.08
C ARG A 64 5.22 21.83 3.15
N GLY A 65 4.55 20.68 2.96
CA GLY A 65 3.40 20.53 2.09
C GLY A 65 3.74 20.48 0.59
N ARG A 66 5.01 20.34 0.21
CA ARG A 66 5.43 20.24 -1.19
C ARG A 66 5.27 18.80 -1.68
N PRO A 67 4.99 18.56 -2.97
CA PRO A 67 4.92 17.21 -3.52
C PRO A 67 6.19 16.41 -3.22
N ALA A 68 6.02 15.19 -2.74
CA ALA A 68 7.10 14.25 -2.48
C ALA A 68 6.92 13.00 -3.36
N SER A 69 8.03 12.34 -3.67
CA SER A 69 8.08 11.15 -4.53
C SER A 69 7.84 9.84 -3.76
N GLY A 70 7.00 9.88 -2.72
CA GLY A 70 6.62 8.72 -1.91
C GLY A 70 5.84 7.67 -2.68
#